data_AF-A0A960YLX6-F1
#
_entry.id   AF-A0A960YLX6-F1
#
_cell.length_a   1.000
_cell.length_b   1.000
_cell.length_c   1.000
_cell.angle_alpha   90.00
_cell.angle_beta   90.00
_cell.angle_gamma   90.00
#
_symmetry.space_group_name_H-M   'P 1'
#
loop_
_entity.id
_entity.type
_entity.pdbx_description
1 polymer ?
#
loop_
_entity_poly.entity_id
_entity_poly.type
_entity_poly.pdbx_seq_one_letter_code
_entity_poly.pdbx_strand_id
1 'polypeptide(L)'
;MAETVLVTGGAGFIGSHLCERLLEQGNQVLCLDNFFTGHKLNVEHLRSNPNFELIRHDITEPIRLEVSRIYNMACPASPVHYQH
;
A
#
# COMPACT_ATOMS: atom_id res chain seq x y z
N MET A 1 15.83 11.09 -7.53
CA MET A 1 16.53 9.87 -7.06
C MET A 1 15.46 8.84 -6.79
N ALA A 2 15.70 7.57 -7.07
CA ALA A 2 14.74 6.52 -6.71
C ALA A 2 14.62 6.44 -5.19
N GLU A 3 13.39 6.47 -4.67
CA GLU A 3 13.09 6.40 -3.24
C GLU A 3 12.35 5.10 -2.90
N THR A 4 12.46 4.65 -1.65
CA THR A 4 11.61 3.61 -1.09
C THR A 4 10.39 4.27 -0.46
N VAL A 5 9.21 3.98 -1.01
CA VAL A 5 7.94 4.61 -0.65
C VAL A 5 7.00 3.59 -0.04
N LEU A 6 6.49 3.87 1.16
CA LEU A 6 5.44 3.09 1.80
C LEU A 6 4.06 3.62 1.39
N VAL A 7 3.19 2.75 0.93
CA VAL A 7 1.77 3.04 0.70
C VAL A 7 0.94 2.13 1.59
N THR A 8 0.38 2.66 2.68
CA THR A 8 -0.60 1.91 3.48
C THR A 8 -1.96 1.94 2.77
N GLY A 9 -2.76 0.88 2.89
CA GLY A 9 -4.00 0.75 2.13
C GLY A 9 -3.74 0.60 0.64
N GLY A 10 -2.54 0.14 0.26
CA GLY A 10 -2.08 0.07 -1.11
C GLY A 10 -2.82 -0.96 -1.98
N ALA A 11 -3.60 -1.86 -1.38
CA ALA A 11 -4.51 -2.76 -2.10
C ALA A 11 -5.96 -2.25 -2.15
N GLY A 12 -6.23 -1.04 -1.64
CA GLY A 12 -7.48 -0.30 -1.87
C GLY A 12 -7.54 0.35 -3.25
N PHE A 13 -8.69 0.96 -3.59
CA PHE A 13 -8.92 1.56 -4.92
C PHE A 13 -7.88 2.65 -5.26
N ILE A 14 -7.76 3.69 -4.44
CA ILE A 14 -6.80 4.78 -4.71
C ILE A 14 -5.35 4.31 -4.47
N GLY A 15 -5.14 3.49 -3.44
CA GLY A 15 -3.83 2.99 -3.05
C GLY A 15 -3.14 2.20 -4.17
N SER A 16 -3.87 1.35 -4.90
CA SER A 16 -3.28 0.53 -5.96
C SER A 16 -2.82 1.35 -7.16
N HIS A 17 -3.61 2.36 -7.55
CA HIS A 17 -3.25 3.27 -8.64
C HIS A 17 -2.06 4.16 -8.24
N LEU A 18 -1.97 4.54 -6.95
CA LEU A 18 -0.80 5.26 -6.44
C LEU A 18 0.46 4.38 -6.49
N CYS A 19 0.35 3.11 -6.08
CA CYS A 19 1.45 2.15 -6.19
C CYS A 19 1.96 2.05 -7.64
N GLU A 20 1.05 1.85 -8.61
CA GLU A 20 1.39 1.81 -10.04
C GLU A 20 2.11 3.08 -10.48
N ARG A 21 1.53 4.25 -10.19
CA ARG A 21 2.10 5.55 -10.58
C ARG A 21 3.48 5.82 -9.99
N LEU A 22 3.75 5.36 -8.77
CA LEU A 22 5.05 5.49 -8.11
C LEU A 22 6.09 4.54 -8.70
N LEU A 23 5.70 3.32 -9.07
CA LEU A 23 6.56 2.37 -9.78
C LEU A 23 6.95 2.92 -11.17
N GLU A 24 6.01 3.52 -11.90
CA GLU A 24 6.27 4.18 -13.18
C GLU A 24 7.28 5.34 -13.07
N GLN A 25 7.39 5.97 -11.90
CA GLN A 25 8.40 7.00 -11.62
C GLN A 25 9.78 6.41 -11.28
N GLY A 26 9.91 5.08 -11.22
CA GLY A 26 11.14 4.39 -10.88
C GLY A 26 11.41 4.25 -9.38
N ASN A 27 10.40 4.43 -8.53
CA ASN A 27 10.52 4.21 -7.10
C ASN A 27 10.39 2.73 -6.74
N GLN A 28 10.92 2.36 -5.56
CA GLN A 28 10.54 1.13 -4.88
C GLN A 28 9.28 1.38 -4.07
N VAL A 29 8.30 0.49 -4.18
CA VAL A 29 7.00 0.63 -3.51
C VAL A 29 6.78 -0.54 -2.58
N LEU A 30 6.67 -0.22 -1.28
CA LEU A 30 6.17 -1.13 -0.26
C LEU A 30 4.67 -0.88 -0.10
N CYS A 31 3.85 -1.80 -0.62
CA CYS A 31 2.41 -1.81 -0.42
C CYS A 31 2.09 -2.53 0.89
N LEU A 32 1.50 -1.82 1.85
CA LEU A 32 1.10 -2.37 3.14
C LEU A 32 -0.42 -2.39 3.24
N ASP A 33 -0.99 -3.58 3.42
CA ASP A 33 -2.45 -3.75 3.49
C ASP A 33 -2.85 -5.01 4.29
N ASN A 34 -3.85 -4.90 5.15
CA ASN A 34 -4.42 -6.05 5.88
C ASN A 34 -5.57 -6.72 5.12
N PHE A 35 -6.03 -6.13 4.01
CA PHE A 35 -7.16 -6.53 3.18
C PHE A 35 -8.51 -6.45 3.91
N PHE A 36 -8.65 -5.51 4.85
CA PHE A 36 -9.93 -5.29 5.54
C PHE A 36 -11.03 -4.85 4.57
N THR A 37 -10.76 -3.84 3.73
CA THR A 37 -11.62 -3.45 2.60
C THR A 37 -10.90 -3.53 1.24
N GLY A 38 -9.59 -3.76 1.23
CA GLY A 38 -8.79 -3.91 0.00
C GLY A 38 -8.87 -5.31 -0.60
N HIS A 39 -8.49 -5.45 -1.88
CA HIS A 39 -8.48 -6.73 -2.59
C HIS A 39 -7.12 -7.00 -3.23
N LYS A 40 -6.60 -8.23 -3.09
CA LYS A 40 -5.33 -8.65 -3.73
C LYS A 40 -5.31 -8.41 -5.24
N LEU A 41 -6.45 -8.59 -5.90
CA LEU A 41 -6.61 -8.40 -7.34
C LEU A 41 -6.21 -6.98 -7.79
N ASN A 42 -6.36 -5.97 -6.92
CA ASN A 42 -6.00 -4.59 -7.23
C ASN A 42 -4.50 -4.39 -7.41
N VAL A 43 -3.65 -5.28 -6.89
CA VAL A 43 -2.18 -5.17 -6.96
C VAL A 43 -1.52 -6.40 -7.57
N GLU A 44 -2.27 -7.41 -7.99
CA GLU A 44 -1.72 -8.66 -8.54
C GLU A 44 -0.88 -8.40 -9.80
N HIS A 45 -1.30 -7.45 -10.63
CA HIS A 45 -0.59 -7.05 -11.84
C HIS A 45 0.77 -6.37 -11.56
N LEU A 46 0.96 -5.83 -10.35
CA LEU A 46 2.22 -5.20 -9.93
C LEU A 46 3.24 -6.21 -9.41
N ARG A 47 2.84 -7.44 -9.08
CA ARG A 47 3.70 -8.43 -8.41
C ARG A 47 4.87 -8.92 -9.24
N SER A 48 4.83 -8.79 -10.56
CA SER A 48 5.95 -9.12 -11.44
C SER A 48 7.00 -8.00 -11.50
N ASN A 49 6.69 -6.80 -10.98
CA ASN A 49 7.63 -5.69 -10.95
C ASN A 49 8.66 -5.90 -9.81
N PRO A 50 9.97 -5.93 -10.10
CA PRO A 50 11.00 -6.15 -9.07
C PRO A 50 11.09 -5.04 -8.01
N ASN A 51 10.51 -3.87 -8.28
CA ASN A 51 10.48 -2.75 -7.36
C ASN A 51 9.19 -2.72 -6.50
N PHE A 52 8.32 -3.71 -6.61
CA PHE A 52 7.07 -3.79 -5.85
C PHE A 52 7.14 -4.91 -4.81
N GLU A 53 6.81 -4.57 -3.56
CA GLU A 53 6.67 -5.54 -2.48
C GLU A 53 5.31 -5.36 -1.79
N LEU A 54 4.66 -6.49 -1.48
CA LEU A 54 3.38 -6.52 -0.78
C LEU A 54 3.57 -7.09 0.62
N ILE A 55 3.32 -6.26 1.62
CA ILE A 55 3.40 -6.60 3.05
C ILE A 55 1.98 -6.71 3.58
N ARG A 56 1.56 -7.92 3.97
CA ARG A 56 0.30 -8.10 4.69
C ARG A 56 0.51 -7.71 6.15
N HIS A 57 -0.02 -6.56 6.55
CA HIS A 57 0.13 -6.04 7.91
C HIS A 57 -1.01 -5.09 8.27
N ASP A 58 -1.40 -5.08 9.54
CA ASP A 58 -2.37 -4.14 10.08
C ASP A 58 -1.67 -2.88 10.60
N ILE A 59 -2.07 -1.71 10.12
CA ILE A 59 -1.43 -0.45 10.53
C ILE A 59 -1.57 -0.12 12.02
N THR A 60 -2.50 -0.76 12.72
CA THR A 60 -2.66 -0.62 14.18
C THR A 60 -1.56 -1.33 14.97
N GLU A 61 -0.89 -2.30 14.34
CA GLU A 61 0.23 -3.04 14.93
C GLU A 61 1.58 -2.38 14.57
N PRO A 62 2.54 -2.33 15.50
CA PRO A 62 3.87 -1.76 15.21
C PRO A 62 4.60 -2.51 14.11
N ILE A 63 5.26 -1.76 13.22
CA ILE A 63 6.18 -2.29 12.20
C ILE A 63 7.37 -1.36 12.04
N ARG A 64 8.55 -1.92 11.74
CA ARG A 64 9.77 -1.16 11.48
C ARG A 64 10.20 -1.39 10.03
N LEU A 65 10.18 -0.33 9.24
CA LEU A 65 10.57 -0.32 7.84
C LEU A 65 11.50 0.86 7.58
N GLU A 66 12.51 0.66 6.74
CA GLU A 66 13.37 1.75 6.26
C GLU A 66 12.76 2.33 4.99
N VAL A 67 12.15 3.53 5.10
CA VAL A 67 11.46 4.19 4.00
C VAL A 67 11.75 5.68 3.99
N SER A 68 11.79 6.27 2.80
CA SER A 68 12.04 7.70 2.61
C SER A 68 10.75 8.53 2.63
N ARG A 69 9.61 7.90 2.31
CA ARG A 69 8.31 8.57 2.18
C ARG A 69 7.16 7.63 2.53
N ILE A 70 6.10 8.19 3.11
CA ILE A 70 4.89 7.45 3.49
C ILE A 70 3.65 8.14 2.91
N TYR A 71 2.82 7.38 2.22
CA TYR A 71 1.44 7.72 1.89
C TYR A 71 0.51 6.85 2.73
N ASN A 72 -0.24 7.47 3.66
CA ASN A 72 -1.17 6.76 4.53
C ASN A 72 -2.59 6.76 3.94
N MET A 73 -2.98 5.68 3.27
CA MET A 73 -4.31 5.52 2.66
C MET A 73 -5.14 4.42 3.32
N ALA A 74 -4.59 3.71 4.32
CA ALA A 74 -5.30 2.72 5.11
C ALA A 74 -6.36 3.39 6.00
N CYS A 75 -7.59 3.44 5.50
CA CYS A 75 -8.76 3.86 6.27
C CYS A 75 -10.02 3.23 5.66
N PRO A 76 -10.87 2.56 6.44
CA PRO A 76 -12.21 2.19 5.98
C PRO A 76 -13.03 3.44 5.65
N ALA A 77 -13.52 3.54 4.41
CA ALA A 77 -14.12 4.78 3.88
C ALA A 77 -15.48 5.18 4.48
N SER A 78 -16.21 4.27 5.12
CA SER A 78 -17.57 4.51 5.63
C SER A 78 -17.61 4.39 7.15
N PRO A 79 -18.33 5.28 7.88
CA PRO A 79 -18.52 5.19 9.33
C PRO A 79 -18.94 3.82 9.83
N VAL A 80 -19.77 3.12 9.05
CA VAL A 80 -20.24 1.76 9.38
C VAL A 80 -19.07 0.78 9.54
N HIS A 81 -17.94 1.02 8.87
CA HIS A 81 -16.79 0.11 8.83
C HIS A 81 -15.73 0.38 9.92
N TYR A 82 -15.88 1.42 10.76
CA TYR A 82 -14.92 1.74 11.84
C TYR A 82 -15.57 2.12 13.17
N GLN A 83 -16.86 1.80 13.35
CA GLN A 83 -17.60 2.01 14.59
C GLN A 83 -17.53 0.81 15.56
N HIS A 84 -16.64 -0.15 15.32
CA HIS A 84 -16.50 -1.38 16.11
C HIS A 84 -15.24 -1.38 16.95
#